data_AF-A0A5C8EHQ3-F1
#
_entry.id   AF-A0A5C8EHQ3-F1
#
_cell.length_a   1.000
_cell.length_b   1.000
_cell.length_c   1.000
_cell.angle_alpha   90.00
_cell.angle_beta   90.00
_cell.angle_gamma   90.00
#
_symmetry.space_group_name_H-M   'P 1'
#
loop_
_entity.id
_entity.type
_entity.pdbx_description
1 polymer ?
#
loop_
_entity_poly.entity_id
_entity_poly.type
_entity_poly.pdbx_seq_one_letter_code
_entity_poly.pdbx_strand_id
1 'polypeptide(L)'
;MKKIIFLFLIFSCIVFAEWEYSMLPNKYGANFHRFTVFDYKINSRLTVNVSLVSLGGHAGVKIYNDNVKESDNLSLYIVDNSGDSVNYTIFNKDIANGYISVENLDGFDRGMSLIKLLLSSQYVELFSNDASKRLATFDTKGLKQILEKKLGNSYWYKYNFND
;
A
#
# COMPACT_ATOMS: atom_id res chain seq x y z
N MET A 1 -43.68 -17.39 30.10
CA MET A 1 -43.06 -17.37 28.76
C MET A 1 -42.05 -16.23 28.72
N LYS A 2 -40.74 -16.53 28.82
CA LYS A 2 -39.68 -15.51 28.80
C LYS A 2 -39.40 -15.13 27.34
N LYS A 3 -39.61 -13.86 26.99
CA LYS A 3 -39.27 -13.31 25.68
C LYS A 3 -37.75 -13.20 25.59
N ILE A 4 -37.12 -14.06 24.79
CA ILE A 4 -35.72 -13.91 24.42
C ILE A 4 -35.67 -12.83 23.35
N ILE A 5 -35.09 -11.68 23.69
CA ILE A 5 -34.80 -10.60 22.74
C ILE A 5 -33.58 -11.05 21.95
N PHE A 6 -33.76 -11.35 20.67
CA PHE A 6 -32.66 -11.60 19.74
C PHE A 6 -32.03 -10.25 19.39
N LEU A 7 -30.98 -9.88 20.12
CA LEU A 7 -30.17 -8.71 19.79
C LEU A 7 -29.37 -9.10 18.53
N PHE A 8 -29.79 -8.61 17.37
CA PHE A 8 -29.03 -8.67 16.13
C PHE A 8 -27.74 -7.85 16.32
N LEU A 9 -26.70 -8.50 16.84
CA LEU A 9 -25.32 -8.04 16.74
C LEU A 9 -24.93 -8.18 15.26
N ILE A 10 -25.31 -7.18 14.47
CA ILE A 10 -24.67 -6.94 13.19
C ILE A 10 -23.27 -6.42 13.55
N PHE A 11 -22.38 -7.34 13.93
CA PHE A 11 -20.99 -7.16 13.56
C PHE A 11 -21.03 -7.11 12.04
N SER A 12 -21.10 -5.90 11.48
CA SER A 12 -20.53 -5.68 10.17
C SER A 12 -19.08 -6.08 10.36
N CYS A 13 -18.74 -7.32 10.04
CA CYS A 13 -17.38 -7.68 9.76
C CYS A 13 -16.96 -6.64 8.71
N ILE A 14 -16.20 -5.63 9.12
CA ILE A 14 -15.56 -4.75 8.17
C ILE A 14 -14.62 -5.69 7.45
N VAL A 15 -15.06 -6.20 6.30
CA VAL A 15 -14.31 -7.11 5.47
C VAL A 15 -13.25 -6.23 4.82
N PHE A 16 -12.17 -5.96 5.56
CA PHE A 16 -10.99 -5.32 5.02
C PHE A 16 -10.40 -6.24 3.97
N ALA A 17 -9.73 -5.66 2.97
CA ALA A 17 -8.88 -6.42 2.08
C ALA A 17 -7.92 -7.32 2.89
N GLU A 18 -7.76 -8.56 2.48
CA GLU A 18 -6.85 -9.48 3.13
C GLU A 18 -5.41 -9.08 2.78
N TRP A 19 -4.80 -8.32 3.68
CA TRP A 19 -3.39 -7.99 3.61
C TRP A 19 -2.53 -9.18 4.03
N GLU A 20 -1.72 -9.70 3.10
CA GLU A 20 -0.71 -10.68 3.41
C GLU A 20 0.48 -10.03 4.10
N TYR A 21 0.95 -10.64 5.19
CA TYR A 21 2.11 -10.17 5.93
C TYR A 21 3.26 -11.18 5.88
N SER A 22 4.46 -10.71 5.59
CA SER A 22 5.68 -11.48 5.77
C SER A 22 6.80 -10.63 6.38
N MET A 23 7.70 -11.31 7.09
CA MET A 23 8.90 -10.71 7.66
C MET A 23 10.10 -11.42 7.04
N LEU A 24 11.01 -10.66 6.44
CA LEU A 24 12.15 -11.19 5.72
C LEU A 24 13.43 -10.53 6.23
N PRO A 25 14.48 -11.31 6.58
CA PRO A 25 15.76 -10.74 6.93
C PRO A 25 16.40 -10.13 5.68
N ASN A 26 17.05 -8.99 5.84
CA ASN A 26 17.93 -8.41 4.84
C ASN A 26 19.35 -8.98 4.98
N LYS A 27 20.24 -8.65 4.04
CA LYS A 27 21.64 -9.13 4.03
C LYS A 27 22.47 -8.71 5.25
N TYR A 28 21.96 -7.79 6.07
CA TYR A 28 22.58 -7.29 7.30
C TYR A 28 21.88 -7.81 8.57
N GLY A 29 20.93 -8.74 8.45
CA GLY A 29 20.20 -9.33 9.58
C GLY A 29 19.07 -8.48 10.15
N ALA A 30 18.76 -7.32 9.56
CA ALA A 30 17.58 -6.54 9.93
C ALA A 30 16.33 -7.02 9.17
N ASN A 31 15.16 -6.94 9.80
CA ASN A 31 13.92 -7.42 9.20
C ASN A 31 13.26 -6.34 8.34
N PHE A 32 12.90 -6.70 7.12
CA PHE A 32 11.88 -6.02 6.33
C PHE A 32 10.51 -6.61 6.64
N HIS A 33 9.56 -5.73 6.87
CA HIS A 33 8.15 -6.06 7.03
C HIS A 33 7.46 -5.75 5.72
N ARG A 34 6.86 -6.78 5.13
CA ARG A 34 6.20 -6.74 3.84
C ARG A 34 4.70 -6.94 4.04
N PHE A 35 3.92 -6.01 3.52
CA PHE A 35 2.46 -6.04 3.51
C PHE A 35 2.02 -6.04 2.05
N THR A 36 1.26 -7.04 1.62
CA THR A 36 0.84 -7.16 0.23
C THR A 36 -0.67 -7.25 0.13
N VAL A 37 -1.25 -6.51 -0.81
CA VAL A 37 -2.63 -6.66 -1.22
C VAL A 37 -2.68 -6.98 -2.71
N PHE A 38 -3.66 -7.80 -3.10
CA PHE A 38 -3.78 -8.33 -4.45
C PHE A 38 -5.03 -7.80 -5.14
N ASP A 39 -4.90 -7.56 -6.43
CA ASP A 39 -6.03 -7.58 -7.36
C ASP A 39 -6.01 -8.93 -8.08
N TYR A 40 -6.71 -9.91 -7.51
CA TYR A 40 -6.71 -11.29 -7.99
C TYR A 40 -7.29 -11.45 -9.39
N LYS A 41 -8.13 -10.51 -9.86
CA LYS A 41 -8.78 -10.62 -11.18
C LYS A 41 -7.80 -10.45 -12.34
N ILE A 42 -6.70 -9.75 -12.09
CA ILE A 42 -5.76 -9.27 -13.10
C ILE A 42 -4.31 -9.55 -12.71
N ASN A 43 -4.09 -10.49 -11.79
CA ASN A 43 -2.77 -10.92 -11.32
C ASN A 43 -1.84 -9.75 -10.96
N SER A 44 -2.37 -8.77 -10.25
CA SER A 44 -1.61 -7.59 -9.82
C SER A 44 -1.47 -7.56 -8.31
N ARG A 45 -0.38 -6.99 -7.81
CA ARG A 45 -0.17 -6.81 -6.37
C ARG A 45 0.51 -5.50 -6.05
N LEU A 46 0.11 -4.90 -4.94
CA LEU A 46 0.76 -3.77 -4.32
C LEU A 46 1.38 -4.24 -3.01
N THR A 47 2.67 -3.92 -2.84
CA THR A 47 3.46 -4.34 -1.70
C THR A 47 4.08 -3.13 -1.02
N VAL A 48 3.83 -2.97 0.27
CA VAL A 48 4.47 -1.99 1.14
C VAL A 48 5.58 -2.67 1.93
N ASN A 49 6.81 -2.17 1.82
CA ASN A 49 7.99 -2.66 2.52
C ASN A 49 8.51 -1.58 3.48
N VAL A 50 8.62 -1.93 4.76
CA VAL A 50 9.10 -1.05 5.82
C VAL A 50 10.11 -1.75 6.71
N SER A 51 11.04 -1.00 7.30
CA SER A 51 11.99 -1.51 8.31
C SER A 51 11.87 -0.74 9.62
N LEU A 52 12.22 -1.38 10.75
CA LEU A 52 12.14 -0.77 12.09
C LEU A 52 13.43 -0.08 12.56
N VAL A 53 14.48 -0.04 11.73
CA VAL A 53 15.79 0.50 12.16
C VAL A 53 15.71 2.02 12.29
N SER A 54 16.19 2.55 13.42
CA SER A 54 15.79 3.85 14.00
C SER A 54 16.29 5.12 13.30
N LEU A 55 17.08 5.03 12.23
CA LEU A 55 17.54 6.19 11.45
C LEU A 55 17.76 5.76 10.00
N GLY A 56 16.92 6.24 9.07
CA GLY A 56 17.03 5.94 7.64
C GLY A 56 16.47 4.59 7.20
N GLY A 57 15.50 4.04 7.94
CA GLY A 57 14.85 2.78 7.62
C GLY A 57 14.35 2.72 6.17
N HIS A 58 14.47 1.55 5.55
CA HIS A 58 13.98 1.30 4.20
C HIS A 58 12.46 1.51 4.14
N ALA A 59 12.03 2.38 3.23
CA ALA A 59 10.64 2.64 2.86
C ALA A 59 10.49 2.37 1.38
N GLY A 60 9.58 1.49 0.98
CA GLY A 60 9.36 1.22 -0.43
C GLY A 60 7.97 0.68 -0.73
N VAL A 61 7.40 1.16 -1.83
CA VAL A 61 6.19 0.59 -2.42
C VAL A 61 6.58 -0.08 -3.72
N LYS A 62 6.20 -1.34 -3.86
CA LYS A 62 6.42 -2.13 -5.06
C LYS A 62 5.10 -2.59 -5.63
N ILE A 63 4.89 -2.39 -6.92
CA ILE A 63 3.70 -2.85 -7.64
C ILE A 63 4.14 -3.82 -8.72
N TYR A 64 3.40 -4.90 -8.89
CA TYR A 64 3.54 -5.83 -10.00
C TYR A 64 2.24 -5.85 -10.80
N ASN A 65 2.36 -5.82 -12.12
CA ASN A 65 1.24 -5.96 -13.05
C ASN A 65 1.79 -6.47 -14.39
N ASP A 66 1.20 -7.56 -14.92
CA ASP A 66 1.65 -8.20 -16.17
C ASP A 66 1.58 -7.28 -17.41
N ASN A 67 0.77 -6.22 -17.34
CA ASN A 67 0.58 -5.28 -18.45
C ASN A 67 1.52 -4.07 -18.39
N VAL A 68 2.33 -3.94 -17.33
CA VAL A 68 3.32 -2.85 -17.20
C VAL A 68 4.57 -3.20 -18.01
N LYS A 69 5.02 -2.24 -18.82
CA LYS A 69 6.24 -2.33 -19.62
C LYS A 69 7.22 -1.22 -19.24
N GLU A 70 8.49 -1.47 -19.53
CA GLU A 70 9.51 -0.42 -19.39
C GLU A 70 9.14 0.79 -20.25
N SER A 71 9.37 1.98 -19.70
CA SER A 71 8.98 3.27 -20.31
C SER A 71 7.49 3.59 -20.41
N ASP A 72 6.59 2.80 -19.82
CA ASP A 72 5.18 3.20 -19.72
C ASP A 72 5.03 4.51 -18.93
N ASN A 73 4.14 5.40 -19.39
CA ASN A 73 3.73 6.57 -18.62
C ASN A 73 2.62 6.17 -17.63
N LEU A 74 2.97 6.04 -16.35
CA LEU A 74 2.09 5.50 -15.33
C LEU A 74 1.81 6.50 -14.20
N SER A 75 0.63 6.38 -13.61
CA SER A 75 0.24 7.12 -12.40
C SER A 75 -0.52 6.23 -11.43
N LEU A 76 -0.52 6.62 -10.15
CA LEU A 76 -1.40 6.06 -9.14
C LEU A 76 -2.47 7.09 -8.80
N TYR A 77 -3.72 6.73 -8.97
CA TYR A 77 -4.85 7.48 -8.44
C TYR A 77 -5.19 6.92 -7.06
N ILE A 78 -4.94 7.71 -6.02
CA ILE A 78 -5.07 7.29 -4.61
C ILE A 78 -6.25 8.02 -4.01
N VAL A 79 -7.22 7.29 -3.47
CA VAL A 79 -8.41 7.87 -2.82
C VAL A 79 -8.38 7.58 -1.33
N ASP A 80 -8.56 8.61 -0.53
CA ASP A 80 -8.48 8.56 0.94
C ASP A 80 -9.83 8.21 1.60
N ASN A 81 -9.80 8.02 2.92
CA ASN A 81 -11.00 7.73 3.73
C ASN A 81 -12.05 8.85 3.72
N SER A 82 -11.67 10.09 3.39
CA SER A 82 -12.55 11.24 3.28
C SER A 82 -13.19 11.37 1.89
N GLY A 83 -12.67 10.63 0.90
CA GLY A 83 -13.07 10.70 -0.50
C GLY A 83 -12.22 11.68 -1.32
N ASP A 84 -11.19 12.28 -0.72
CA ASP A 84 -10.23 13.11 -1.41
C ASP A 84 -9.28 12.24 -2.23
N SER A 85 -8.73 12.79 -3.31
CA SER A 85 -7.88 12.04 -4.23
C SER A 85 -6.59 12.76 -4.57
N VAL A 86 -5.54 11.97 -4.79
CA VAL A 86 -4.22 12.44 -5.23
C VAL A 86 -3.76 11.58 -6.40
N ASN A 87 -3.23 12.24 -7.43
CA ASN A 87 -2.52 11.60 -8.52
C ASN A 87 -1.01 11.60 -8.22
N TYR A 88 -0.46 10.41 -7.98
CA TYR A 88 0.99 10.22 -7.83
C TYR A 88 1.60 9.79 -9.16
N THR A 89 2.49 10.60 -9.71
CA THR A 89 3.19 10.25 -10.97
C THR A 89 4.33 9.28 -10.71
N ILE A 90 4.40 8.19 -11.48
CA ILE A 90 5.50 7.23 -11.42
C ILE A 90 6.61 7.69 -12.35
N PHE A 91 7.85 7.73 -11.88
CA PHE A 91 8.98 8.05 -12.75
C PHE A 91 9.39 6.82 -13.55
N ASN A 92 9.79 7.01 -14.80
CA ASN A 92 10.25 5.92 -15.67
C ASN A 92 11.35 5.07 -15.01
N LYS A 93 12.27 5.70 -14.26
CA LYS A 93 13.34 4.99 -13.53
C LYS A 93 12.84 3.98 -12.47
N ASP A 94 11.60 4.13 -12.01
CA ASP A 94 11.01 3.21 -11.03
C ASP A 94 10.45 1.95 -11.71
N ILE A 95 10.40 1.91 -13.05
CA ILE A 95 9.76 0.85 -13.83
C ILE A 95 10.81 -0.09 -14.41
N ALA A 96 10.72 -1.37 -14.08
CA ALA A 96 11.58 -2.40 -14.64
C ALA A 96 10.91 -3.77 -14.62
N ASN A 97 10.97 -4.51 -15.73
CA ASN A 97 10.54 -5.91 -15.82
C ASN A 97 9.12 -6.20 -15.25
N GLY A 98 8.12 -5.37 -15.57
CA GLY A 98 6.73 -5.54 -15.07
C GLY A 98 6.53 -5.13 -13.61
N TYR A 99 7.53 -4.50 -13.00
CA TYR A 99 7.47 -3.95 -11.65
C TYR A 99 7.62 -2.44 -11.67
N ILE A 100 6.95 -1.81 -10.71
CA ILE A 100 7.18 -0.43 -10.29
C ILE A 100 7.77 -0.49 -8.89
N SER A 101 8.93 0.13 -8.65
CA SER A 101 9.61 0.14 -7.34
C SER A 101 9.88 1.59 -6.92
N VAL A 102 9.01 2.13 -6.07
CA VAL A 102 9.15 3.47 -5.50
C VAL A 102 9.79 3.36 -4.12
N GLU A 103 11.08 3.64 -4.05
CA GLU A 103 11.87 3.58 -2.82
C GLU A 103 12.41 4.96 -2.44
N ASN A 104 12.95 5.08 -1.23
CA ASN A 104 13.76 6.24 -0.87
C ASN A 104 15.03 6.28 -1.75
N LEU A 105 15.29 7.41 -2.41
CA LEU A 105 16.37 7.58 -3.38
C LEU A 105 17.18 8.84 -3.06
N ASP A 106 18.50 8.75 -2.96
CA ASP A 106 19.44 9.88 -2.90
C ASP A 106 19.04 11.01 -1.92
N GLY A 107 18.56 10.65 -0.72
CA GLY A 107 18.13 11.63 0.29
C GLY A 107 16.70 12.14 0.13
N PHE A 108 15.94 11.64 -0.85
CA PHE A 108 14.52 11.91 -1.03
C PHE A 108 13.67 10.76 -0.49
N ASP A 109 12.78 11.09 0.44
CA ASP A 109 11.87 10.17 1.14
C ASP A 109 10.63 9.79 0.30
N ARG A 110 10.82 9.48 -0.99
CA ARG A 110 9.70 9.19 -1.92
C ARG A 110 8.88 7.97 -1.52
N GLY A 111 9.55 6.90 -1.09
CA GLY A 111 8.89 5.69 -0.59
C GLY A 111 8.07 5.99 0.67
N MET A 112 8.66 6.77 1.59
CA MET A 112 7.96 7.23 2.80
C MET A 112 6.71 8.05 2.46
N SER A 113 6.83 9.06 1.60
CA SER A 113 5.70 9.92 1.22
C SER A 113 4.57 9.12 0.57
N LEU A 114 4.91 8.18 -0.32
CA LEU A 114 3.90 7.32 -0.92
C LEU A 114 3.22 6.42 0.14
N ILE A 115 3.98 5.83 1.06
CA ILE A 115 3.41 5.03 2.15
C ILE A 115 2.47 5.87 3.03
N LYS A 116 2.80 7.12 3.33
CA LYS A 116 1.90 8.02 4.08
C LYS A 116 0.54 8.18 3.38
N LEU A 117 0.54 8.40 2.06
CA LEU A 117 -0.70 8.47 1.27
C LEU A 117 -1.49 7.15 1.35
N LEU A 118 -0.78 6.01 1.32
CA LEU A 118 -1.42 4.69 1.40
C LEU A 118 -2.06 4.41 2.77
N LEU A 119 -1.47 4.89 3.87
CA LEU A 119 -1.97 4.60 5.22
C LEU A 119 -3.38 5.13 5.50
N SER A 120 -3.80 6.20 4.82
CA SER A 120 -5.15 6.76 4.89
C SER A 120 -6.02 6.41 3.69
N SER A 121 -5.50 5.63 2.73
CA SER A 121 -6.21 5.32 1.50
C SER A 121 -7.29 4.24 1.67
N GLN A 122 -8.38 4.41 0.94
CA GLN A 122 -9.38 3.39 0.73
C GLN A 122 -8.98 2.44 -0.41
N TYR A 123 -8.54 3.01 -1.52
CA TYR A 123 -8.10 2.25 -2.66
C TYR A 123 -7.07 3.02 -3.48
N VAL A 124 -6.35 2.28 -4.30
CA VAL A 124 -5.38 2.80 -5.25
C VAL A 124 -5.63 2.19 -6.60
N GLU A 125 -5.66 3.01 -7.64
CA GLU A 125 -5.75 2.55 -9.01
C GLU A 125 -4.44 2.83 -9.74
N LEU A 126 -3.88 1.79 -10.37
CA LEU A 126 -2.76 1.95 -11.30
C LEU A 126 -3.30 2.32 -12.67
N PHE A 127 -2.87 3.45 -13.23
CA PHE A 127 -3.30 3.93 -14.54
C PHE A 127 -2.13 3.98 -15.52
N SER A 128 -2.40 3.55 -16.76
CA SER A 128 -1.58 3.89 -17.92
C SER A 128 -2.13 5.16 -18.52
N ASN A 129 -1.32 6.22 -18.49
CA ASN A 129 -1.68 7.53 -19.02
C ASN A 129 -1.74 7.50 -20.55
N ASP A 130 -0.81 6.80 -21.20
CA ASP A 130 -0.76 6.68 -22.66
C ASP A 130 -1.98 5.97 -23.23
N ALA A 131 -2.42 4.89 -22.58
CA ALA A 131 -3.61 4.15 -22.99
C ALA A 131 -4.90 4.71 -22.36
N SER A 132 -4.80 5.72 -21.49
CA SER A 132 -5.90 6.25 -20.67
C SER A 132 -6.75 5.13 -20.05
N LYS A 133 -6.09 4.08 -19.54
CA LYS A 133 -6.75 2.87 -19.04
C LYS A 133 -6.28 2.53 -17.63
N ARG A 134 -7.22 2.06 -16.82
CA ARG A 134 -6.92 1.47 -15.52
C ARG A 134 -6.32 0.08 -15.71
N LEU A 135 -5.17 -0.15 -15.10
CA LEU A 135 -4.45 -1.42 -15.12
C LEU A 135 -4.76 -2.29 -13.92
N ALA A 136 -5.00 -1.70 -12.74
CA ALA A 136 -5.31 -2.41 -11.51
C ALA A 136 -6.06 -1.55 -10.49
N THR A 137 -6.77 -2.20 -9.57
CA THR A 137 -7.35 -1.57 -8.39
C THR A 137 -6.99 -2.37 -7.13
N PHE A 138 -6.32 -1.70 -6.19
CA PHE A 138 -5.94 -2.28 -4.91
C PHE A 138 -6.84 -1.70 -3.82
N ASP A 139 -7.56 -2.55 -3.08
CA ASP A 139 -8.26 -2.12 -1.85
C ASP A 139 -7.23 -1.98 -0.73
N THR A 140 -6.92 -0.75 -0.37
CA THR A 140 -5.86 -0.44 0.59
C THR A 140 -6.38 -0.18 2.00
N LYS A 141 -7.69 -0.33 2.22
CA LYS A 141 -8.27 -0.26 3.57
C LYS A 141 -7.60 -1.28 4.48
N GLY A 142 -7.40 -0.91 5.73
CA GLY A 142 -6.80 -1.81 6.71
C GLY A 142 -5.27 -1.76 6.79
N LEU A 143 -4.57 -1.07 5.86
CA LEU A 143 -3.10 -1.01 5.86
C LEU A 143 -2.54 -0.49 7.18
N LYS A 144 -3.07 0.64 7.67
CA LYS A 144 -2.63 1.24 8.94
C LYS A 144 -2.84 0.27 10.11
N GLN A 145 -4.01 -0.35 10.17
CA GLN A 145 -4.38 -1.29 11.23
C GLN A 145 -3.47 -2.53 11.23
N ILE A 146 -3.13 -3.07 10.05
CA ILE A 146 -2.22 -4.22 9.98
C ILE A 146 -0.79 -3.83 10.31
N LEU A 147 -0.32 -2.63 9.92
CA LEU A 147 0.99 -2.12 10.35
C LEU A 147 1.06 -1.98 11.88
N GLU A 148 0.07 -1.32 12.49
CA GLU A 148 -0.02 -1.15 13.95
C GLU A 148 0.00 -2.51 14.67
N LYS A 149 -0.79 -3.47 14.17
CA LYS A 149 -0.88 -4.82 14.74
C LYS A 149 0.44 -5.59 14.64
N LYS A 150 1.20 -5.44 13.55
CA LYS A 150 2.40 -6.25 13.28
C LYS A 150 3.70 -5.61 13.78
N LEU A 151 3.75 -4.28 13.81
CA LEU A 151 4.96 -3.54 14.16
C LEU A 151 4.99 -3.08 15.62
N GLY A 152 3.87 -3.16 16.35
CA GLY A 152 3.78 -2.56 17.69
C GLY A 152 4.06 -1.06 17.62
N ASN A 153 4.51 -0.44 18.73
CA ASN A 153 4.80 0.99 18.79
C ASN A 153 5.88 1.41 17.77
N SER A 154 5.49 2.12 16.72
CA SER A 154 6.37 2.46 15.60
C SER A 154 6.09 3.85 15.04
N TYR A 155 7.08 4.45 14.39
CA TYR A 155 6.95 5.78 13.77
C TYR A 155 6.14 5.76 12.46
N TRP A 156 5.99 4.59 11.83
CA TRP A 156 5.39 4.44 10.50
C TRP A 156 3.97 4.95 10.38
N TYR A 157 3.17 4.88 11.45
CA TYR A 157 1.75 5.24 11.44
C TYR A 157 1.45 6.49 12.28
N LYS A 158 2.48 7.29 12.61
CA LYS A 158 2.32 8.58 13.28
C LYS A 158 1.87 9.72 12.35
N TYR A 159 1.85 9.48 11.05
CA TYR A 159 1.56 10.50 10.03
C TYR A 159 0.09 10.49 9.60
N ASN A 160 -0.46 11.68 9.37
CA ASN A 160 -1.74 11.92 8.72
C ASN A 160 -1.54 12.29 7.23
N PHE A 161 -2.60 12.17 6.43
CA PHE A 161 -2.58 12.48 4.99
C PHE A 161 -2.09 13.89 4.66
N ASN A 162 -2.25 14.84 5.59
CA ASN A 162 -1.90 16.25 5.45
C ASN A 162 -0.62 16.67 6.21
N ASP A 163 0.18 15.71 6.72
CA ASP A 163 1.44 15.95 7.43
C ASP A 163 2.68 15.87 6.52
#